data_AF-A0AA39QNF8-F1
#
_entry.id   AF-A0AA39QNF8-F1
#
_cell.length_a   1.000
_cell.length_b   1.000
_cell.length_c   1.000
_cell.angle_alpha   90.00
_cell.angle_beta   90.00
_cell.angle_gamma   90.00
#
_symmetry.space_group_name_H-M   'P 1'
#
loop_
_entity.id
_entity.type
_entity.pdbx_description
1 polymer ?
#
loop_
_entity_poly.entity_id
_entity_poly.type
_entity_poly.pdbx_seq_one_letter_code
_entity_poly.pdbx_strand_id
1 'polypeptide(L)'
;MPPPPLRNHEVYMHKNYQYGFDDLLQWPQAFVPKYAHYTCLCWHQPPVNDPLRPLYLGVTEYDWQELDDFAIIMNLGHMRQSTFLRLQATCKAVIDTIASIECSTVVTANMCSHIGMLERLLACLSDLPMSYQRMHLCHAETQHVARKLHALVQYMSQYKLLMDAPENDAPLMPVDDDLIGAFSNDATTVQSFFKVSIPVWWVIPIKDLPGVCVDNICKFSNSPHPEEPSCLRLPTIFTGSSRDPKKYAKIHEFVTHSMHWVDPFVLSSPIVKRRPDMPLIEVNTSKS
;
A
#
# COMPACT_ATOMS: atom_id res chain seq x y z
N MET A 1 3.29 -5.29 -18.29
CA MET A 1 2.50 -5.97 -17.26
C MET A 1 3.39 -6.91 -16.45
N PRO A 2 3.33 -6.94 -15.12
CA PRO A 2 4.14 -7.86 -14.32
C PRO A 2 3.60 -9.31 -14.49
N PRO A 3 4.43 -10.33 -14.28
CA PRO A 3 3.94 -11.71 -14.28
C PRO A 3 2.96 -11.91 -13.12
N PRO A 4 1.89 -12.71 -13.29
CA PRO A 4 1.02 -13.05 -12.17
C PRO A 4 1.85 -13.76 -11.09
N PRO A 5 1.70 -13.39 -9.81
CA PRO A 5 2.50 -13.99 -8.74
C PRO A 5 1.98 -15.40 -8.41
N LEU A 6 2.41 -16.39 -9.19
CA LEU A 6 1.90 -17.78 -9.14
C LEU A 6 2.60 -18.67 -8.10
N ARG A 7 3.73 -18.22 -7.54
CA ARG A 7 4.53 -19.00 -6.58
C ARG A 7 4.53 -18.36 -5.20
N ASN A 8 4.79 -19.17 -4.18
CA ASN A 8 5.07 -18.65 -2.85
C ASN A 8 6.36 -17.83 -2.88
N HIS A 9 6.34 -16.69 -2.21
CA HIS A 9 7.48 -15.78 -2.10
C HIS A 9 7.38 -15.00 -0.79
N GLU A 10 8.44 -14.27 -0.50
CA GLU A 10 8.53 -13.38 0.64
C GLU A 10 8.12 -11.97 0.24
N VAL A 11 7.32 -11.34 1.09
CA VAL A 11 6.94 -9.94 1.00
C VAL A 11 7.76 -9.18 2.03
N TYR A 12 8.51 -8.19 1.58
CA TYR A 12 9.30 -7.32 2.43
C TYR A 12 9.34 -5.90 1.86
N MET A 13 9.83 -4.96 2.66
CA MET A 13 9.95 -3.56 2.24
C MET A 13 11.23 -3.34 1.43
N HIS A 14 11.08 -2.80 0.22
CA HIS A 14 12.18 -2.44 -0.67
C HIS A 14 12.76 -1.05 -0.35
N LYS A 15 13.87 -0.70 -1.00
CA LYS A 15 14.60 0.57 -0.84
C LYS A 15 13.74 1.83 -1.07
N ASN A 16 12.72 1.72 -1.92
CA ASN A 16 11.72 2.76 -2.20
C ASN A 16 10.53 2.75 -1.21
N TYR A 17 10.61 1.99 -0.11
CA TYR A 17 9.55 1.86 0.89
C TYR A 17 8.21 1.34 0.31
N GLN A 18 8.33 0.47 -0.69
CA GLN A 18 7.23 -0.19 -1.38
C GLN A 18 7.39 -1.71 -1.28
N TYR A 19 6.32 -2.45 -1.56
CA TYR A 19 6.27 -3.92 -1.39
C TYR A 19 6.68 -4.72 -2.64
N GLY A 20 7.43 -4.09 -3.56
CA GLY A 20 7.87 -4.75 -4.80
C GLY A 20 6.69 -5.26 -5.65
N PHE A 21 6.71 -6.54 -6.02
CA PHE A 21 5.64 -7.16 -6.81
C PHE A 21 4.30 -7.27 -6.05
N ASP A 22 4.32 -7.19 -4.72
CA ASP A 22 3.12 -7.20 -3.87
C ASP A 22 2.57 -5.81 -3.58
N ASP A 23 3.20 -4.77 -4.13
CA ASP A 23 2.68 -3.41 -3.98
C ASP A 23 1.44 -3.20 -4.85
N LEU A 24 0.30 -3.23 -4.17
CA LEU A 24 -1.02 -2.95 -4.70
C LEU A 24 -1.18 -1.56 -5.32
N LEU A 25 -0.27 -0.61 -5.09
CA LEU A 25 -0.29 0.71 -5.75
C LEU A 25 0.41 0.74 -7.10
N GLN A 26 1.11 -0.33 -7.46
CA GLN A 26 1.95 -0.41 -8.66
C GLN A 26 1.48 -1.46 -9.64
N TRP A 27 0.96 -2.57 -9.10
CA TRP A 27 0.73 -3.77 -9.86
C TRP A 27 -0.62 -4.39 -9.56
N PRO A 28 -1.29 -4.95 -10.58
CA PRO A 28 -2.45 -5.78 -10.37
C PRO A 28 -2.11 -6.94 -9.43
N GLN A 29 -2.95 -7.14 -8.43
CA GLN A 29 -2.80 -8.24 -7.48
C GLN A 29 -3.80 -9.36 -7.81
N ALA A 30 -3.61 -10.54 -7.21
CA ALA A 30 -4.65 -11.55 -7.26
C ALA A 30 -5.93 -11.04 -6.57
N PHE A 31 -7.07 -11.24 -7.22
CA PHE A 31 -8.36 -10.83 -6.69
C PHE A 31 -8.66 -11.58 -5.39
N VAL A 32 -9.02 -10.81 -4.36
CA VAL A 32 -9.46 -11.33 -3.07
C VAL A 32 -10.77 -10.62 -2.71
N PRO A 33 -11.91 -11.33 -2.60
CA PRO A 33 -13.22 -10.71 -2.37
C PRO A 33 -13.27 -9.75 -1.17
N LYS A 34 -12.56 -10.08 -0.08
CA LYS A 34 -12.45 -9.25 1.12
C LYS A 34 -11.83 -7.86 0.84
N TYR A 35 -11.00 -7.76 -0.18
CA TYR A 35 -10.27 -6.54 -0.56
C TYR A 35 -10.58 -6.13 -2.01
N ALA A 36 -11.81 -6.39 -2.47
CA ALA A 36 -12.21 -6.13 -3.85
C ALA A 36 -11.92 -4.69 -4.31
N HIS A 37 -12.10 -3.70 -3.42
CA HIS A 37 -11.81 -2.30 -3.70
C HIS A 37 -10.36 -1.99 -4.10
N TYR A 38 -9.38 -2.86 -3.83
CA TYR A 38 -8.00 -2.65 -4.29
C TYR A 38 -7.89 -2.65 -5.81
N THR A 39 -8.85 -3.22 -6.54
CA THR A 39 -8.86 -3.16 -8.01
C THR A 39 -9.15 -1.78 -8.55
N CYS A 40 -9.74 -0.90 -7.73
CA CYS A 40 -10.05 0.49 -8.06
C CYS A 40 -8.93 1.46 -7.69
N LEU A 41 -7.75 0.98 -7.30
CA LEU A 41 -6.59 1.84 -7.11
C LEU A 41 -6.15 2.39 -8.46
N CYS A 42 -6.03 3.72 -8.58
CA CYS A 42 -5.48 4.34 -9.79
C CYS A 42 -3.95 4.31 -9.73
N TRP A 43 -3.27 3.86 -10.77
CA TRP A 43 -1.79 3.89 -10.84
C TRP A 43 -1.19 5.15 -11.45
N HIS A 44 -1.95 5.87 -12.30
CA HIS A 44 -1.47 7.08 -12.93
C HIS A 44 -1.48 8.24 -11.94
N GLN A 45 -0.41 9.02 -11.97
CA GLN A 45 -0.37 10.26 -11.24
C GLN A 45 -1.40 11.23 -11.84
N PRO A 46 -2.29 11.82 -11.02
CA PRO A 46 -3.32 12.70 -11.53
C PRO A 46 -2.72 14.04 -12.01
N PRO A 47 -3.48 14.84 -12.78
CA PRO A 47 -3.04 16.14 -13.30
C PRO A 47 -2.51 17.10 -12.23
N VAL A 48 -1.77 18.14 -12.62
CA VAL A 48 -1.08 19.05 -11.68
C VAL A 48 -2.03 19.70 -10.66
N ASN A 49 -3.25 19.99 -11.09
CA ASN A 49 -4.25 20.69 -10.27
C ASN A 49 -5.17 19.74 -9.49
N ASP A 50 -4.90 18.44 -9.52
CA ASP A 50 -5.74 17.47 -8.85
C ASP A 50 -5.51 17.46 -7.32
N PRO A 51 -6.56 17.55 -6.49
CA PRO A 51 -6.44 17.53 -5.03
C PRO A 51 -5.76 16.27 -4.46
N LEU A 52 -5.82 15.14 -5.17
CA LEU A 52 -5.24 13.86 -4.78
C LEU A 52 -3.76 13.72 -5.17
N ARG A 53 -3.22 14.64 -5.99
CA ARG A 53 -1.84 14.60 -6.46
C ARG A 53 -0.79 14.40 -5.36
N PRO A 54 -0.90 14.99 -4.16
CA PRO A 54 0.04 14.73 -3.07
C PRO A 54 0.17 13.26 -2.66
N LEU A 55 -0.84 12.40 -2.92
CA LEU A 55 -0.77 10.96 -2.64
C LEU A 55 0.09 10.17 -3.64
N TYR A 56 0.55 10.81 -4.71
CA TYR A 56 1.32 10.19 -5.79
C TYR A 56 2.75 10.73 -5.88
N LEU A 57 3.08 11.78 -5.12
CA LEU A 57 4.40 12.40 -5.13
C LEU A 57 5.30 11.74 -4.10
N GLY A 58 6.48 11.27 -4.51
CA GLY A 58 7.50 10.80 -3.57
C GLY A 58 8.13 11.96 -2.80
N VAL A 59 8.69 11.68 -1.62
CA VAL A 59 9.50 12.63 -0.85
C VAL A 59 10.97 12.52 -1.20
N THR A 60 11.66 13.64 -1.11
CA THR A 60 13.12 13.76 -1.32
C THR A 60 13.79 14.25 -0.05
N GLU A 61 15.12 14.28 -0.01
CA GLU A 61 15.86 14.87 1.11
C GLU A 61 15.51 16.37 1.31
N TYR A 62 15.08 17.07 0.25
CA TYR A 62 14.57 18.44 0.37
C TYR A 62 13.29 18.54 1.18
N ASP A 63 12.52 17.46 1.34
CA ASP A 63 11.29 17.45 2.13
C ASP A 63 11.55 17.18 3.62
N TRP A 64 12.80 16.93 4.00
CA TRP A 64 13.22 16.67 5.37
C TRP A 64 14.06 17.83 5.90
N GLN A 65 13.84 18.18 7.17
CA GLN A 65 14.54 19.25 7.85
C GLN A 65 15.05 18.74 9.19
N GLU A 66 16.38 18.75 9.36
CA GLU A 66 17.04 18.39 10.62
C GLU A 66 16.68 19.39 11.74
N LEU A 67 16.58 18.89 12.98
CA LEU A 67 16.06 19.65 14.13
C LEU A 67 17.04 20.70 14.68
N ASP A 68 18.34 20.43 14.61
CA ASP A 68 19.42 21.37 14.91
C ASP A 68 20.76 20.69 14.59
N ASP A 69 21.69 21.39 13.94
CA ASP A 69 23.05 20.91 13.69
C ASP A 69 23.85 20.71 15.01
N PHE A 70 23.39 21.33 16.11
CA PHE A 70 24.00 21.22 17.43
C PHE A 70 23.38 20.13 18.32
N ALA A 71 22.44 19.34 17.82
CA ALA A 71 21.82 18.27 18.60
C ALA A 71 22.81 17.14 18.93
N ILE A 72 22.75 16.62 20.16
CA ILE A 72 23.54 15.45 20.58
C ILE A 72 23.19 14.21 19.74
N ILE A 73 21.93 14.13 19.27
CA ILE A 73 21.44 13.08 18.41
C ILE A 73 21.32 13.63 16.99
N MET A 74 22.26 13.26 16.13
CA MET A 74 22.25 13.60 14.70
C MET A 74 21.21 12.77 13.93
N ASN A 75 20.83 13.23 12.74
CA ASN A 75 19.89 12.57 11.83
C ASN A 75 18.45 12.48 12.37
N LEU A 76 18.01 13.45 13.17
CA LEU A 76 16.61 13.59 13.56
C LEU A 76 16.03 14.89 13.02
N GLY A 77 14.87 14.79 12.42
CA GLY A 77 14.24 15.93 11.77
C GLY A 77 12.75 15.73 11.56
N HIS A 78 12.14 16.75 10.98
CA HIS A 78 10.74 16.74 10.60
C HIS A 78 10.57 16.76 9.10
N MET A 79 9.40 16.32 8.64
CA MET A 79 8.95 16.67 7.31
C MET A 79 8.76 18.20 7.24
N ARG A 80 9.19 18.82 6.15
CA ARG A 80 8.93 20.24 5.91
C ARG A 80 7.43 20.52 5.98
N GLN A 81 7.08 21.58 6.70
CA GLN A 81 5.69 21.95 6.96
C GLN A 81 4.86 22.09 5.68
N SER A 82 5.42 22.65 4.61
CA SER A 82 4.72 22.81 3.33
C SER A 82 4.40 21.49 2.63
N THR A 83 5.25 20.48 2.77
CA THR A 83 4.99 19.13 2.23
C THR A 83 3.98 18.40 3.11
N PHE A 84 4.14 18.48 4.43
CA PHE A 84 3.20 17.90 5.38
C PHE A 84 1.77 18.44 5.21
N LEU A 85 1.59 19.77 5.18
CA LEU A 85 0.26 20.38 5.08
C LEU A 85 -0.48 19.99 3.78
N ARG A 86 0.24 19.84 2.66
CA ARG A 86 -0.35 19.37 1.40
C ARG A 86 -0.84 17.94 1.53
N LEU A 87 -0.01 17.05 2.08
CA LEU A 87 -0.39 15.65 2.31
C LEU A 87 -1.57 15.53 3.28
N GLN A 88 -1.52 16.27 4.40
CA GLN A 88 -2.57 16.28 5.41
C GLN A 88 -3.90 16.76 4.83
N ALA A 89 -3.91 17.85 4.07
CA ALA A 89 -5.11 18.38 3.43
C ALA A 89 -5.74 17.34 2.49
N THR A 90 -4.93 16.66 1.69
CA THR A 90 -5.41 15.59 0.80
C THR A 90 -5.95 14.39 1.57
N CYS A 91 -5.26 13.94 2.62
CA CYS A 91 -5.73 12.84 3.46
C CYS A 91 -7.07 13.18 4.13
N LYS A 92 -7.22 14.42 4.61
CA LYS A 92 -8.47 14.89 5.19
C LYS A 92 -9.60 14.90 4.16
N ALA A 93 -9.35 15.36 2.95
CA ALA A 93 -10.34 15.31 1.88
C ALA A 93 -10.79 13.86 1.60
N VAL A 94 -9.88 12.90 1.57
CA VAL A 94 -10.24 11.47 1.44
C VAL A 94 -11.11 11.01 2.62
N ILE A 95 -10.76 11.35 3.86
CA ILE A 95 -11.57 10.99 5.04
C ILE A 95 -12.97 11.60 4.95
N ASP A 96 -13.09 12.86 4.55
CA ASP A 96 -14.37 13.56 4.41
C ASP A 96 -15.27 12.89 3.36
N THR A 97 -14.70 12.34 2.28
CA THR A 97 -15.47 11.58 1.28
C THR A 97 -16.01 10.24 1.78
N ILE A 98 -15.47 9.68 2.86
CA ILE A 98 -15.98 8.42 3.44
C ILE A 98 -17.31 8.65 4.15
N ALA A 99 -17.51 9.83 4.74
CA ALA A 99 -18.72 10.17 5.50
C ALA A 99 -20.00 10.16 4.63
N SER A 100 -19.87 10.27 3.31
CA SER A 100 -21.01 10.26 2.38
C SER A 100 -21.44 8.87 1.89
N ILE A 101 -20.78 7.80 2.34
CA ILE A 101 -21.00 6.45 1.81
C ILE A 101 -21.83 5.61 2.77
N GLU A 102 -22.91 5.05 2.25
CA GLU A 102 -23.68 4.01 2.95
C GLU A 102 -23.01 2.65 2.77
N CYS A 103 -22.66 1.99 3.87
CA CYS A 103 -21.92 0.73 3.87
C CYS A 103 -22.44 -0.23 4.93
N SER A 104 -22.18 -1.53 4.74
CA SER A 104 -22.42 -2.52 5.78
C SER A 104 -21.51 -2.28 7.00
N THR A 105 -21.94 -2.73 8.17
CA THR A 105 -21.20 -2.58 9.44
C THR A 105 -19.77 -3.13 9.38
N VAL A 106 -19.55 -4.23 8.65
CA VAL A 106 -18.23 -4.83 8.46
C VAL A 106 -17.31 -3.92 7.64
N VAL A 107 -17.83 -3.31 6.58
CA VAL A 107 -17.08 -2.36 5.75
C VAL A 107 -16.76 -1.10 6.53
N THR A 108 -17.73 -0.58 7.31
CA THR A 108 -17.53 0.56 8.20
C THR A 108 -16.43 0.30 9.23
N ALA A 109 -16.40 -0.88 9.87
CA ALA A 109 -15.35 -1.22 10.82
C ALA A 109 -13.95 -1.22 10.17
N ASN A 110 -13.83 -1.75 8.95
CA ASN A 110 -12.58 -1.73 8.19
C ASN A 110 -12.17 -0.29 7.82
N MET A 111 -13.12 0.56 7.42
CA MET A 111 -12.89 1.99 7.16
C MET A 111 -12.36 2.69 8.41
N CYS A 112 -13.01 2.53 9.57
CA CYS A 112 -12.57 3.14 10.83
C CYS A 112 -11.15 2.71 11.22
N SER A 113 -10.80 1.43 10.99
CA SER A 113 -9.44 0.95 11.22
C SER A 113 -8.40 1.65 10.34
N HIS A 114 -8.69 1.80 9.04
CA HIS A 114 -7.82 2.53 8.12
C HIS A 114 -7.75 4.03 8.42
N ILE A 115 -8.86 4.67 8.81
CA ILE A 115 -8.88 6.09 9.23
C ILE A 115 -7.99 6.28 10.47
N GLY A 116 -8.17 5.46 11.51
CA GLY A 116 -7.34 5.56 12.71
C GLY A 116 -5.85 5.26 12.46
N MET A 117 -5.54 4.42 11.46
CA MET A 117 -4.16 4.23 11.00
C MET A 117 -3.62 5.48 10.29
N LEU A 118 -4.42 6.09 9.41
CA LEU A 118 -4.04 7.29 8.68
C LEU A 118 -3.82 8.49 9.62
N GLU A 119 -4.69 8.67 10.61
CA GLU A 119 -4.54 9.71 11.63
C GLU A 119 -3.26 9.53 12.45
N ARG A 120 -2.93 8.30 12.85
CA ARG A 120 -1.68 8.00 13.56
C ARG A 120 -0.45 8.29 12.72
N LEU A 121 -0.48 7.92 11.43
CA LEU A 121 0.60 8.22 10.49
C LEU A 121 0.82 9.73 10.34
N LEU A 122 -0.26 10.49 10.17
CA LEU A 122 -0.20 11.94 10.07
C LEU A 122 0.35 12.57 11.36
N ALA A 123 -0.08 12.10 12.53
CA ALA A 123 0.44 12.55 13.81
C ALA A 123 1.94 12.24 13.98
N CYS A 124 2.39 11.06 13.51
CA CYS A 124 3.82 10.75 13.49
C CYS A 124 4.59 11.74 12.61
N LEU A 125 4.10 12.03 11.41
CA LEU A 125 4.75 12.96 10.47
C LEU A 125 4.81 14.40 10.98
N SER A 126 3.81 14.86 11.75
CA SER A 126 3.81 16.21 12.33
C SER A 126 4.65 16.31 13.59
N ASP A 127 4.46 15.39 14.53
CA ASP A 127 4.84 15.62 15.92
C ASP A 127 6.15 14.93 16.29
N LEU A 128 6.57 13.90 15.55
CA LEU A 128 7.71 13.07 15.92
C LEU A 128 8.95 13.40 15.08
N PRO A 129 10.03 13.89 15.72
CA PRO A 129 11.38 13.82 15.17
C PRO A 129 11.73 12.41 14.71
N MET A 130 12.15 12.25 13.46
CA MET A 130 12.59 10.96 12.95
C MET A 130 13.67 11.10 11.88
N SER A 131 14.42 10.02 11.65
CA SER A 131 15.37 9.99 10.55
C SER A 131 14.68 10.11 9.20
N TYR A 132 15.40 10.60 8.19
CA TYR A 132 14.89 10.69 6.82
C TYR A 132 14.25 9.38 6.34
N GLN A 133 14.88 8.25 6.65
CA GLN A 133 14.40 6.92 6.28
C GLN A 133 13.07 6.56 6.95
N ARG A 134 12.90 6.91 8.23
CA ARG A 134 11.64 6.68 8.97
C ARG A 134 10.53 7.62 8.50
N MET A 135 10.87 8.88 8.19
CA MET A 135 9.94 9.83 7.60
C MET A 135 9.44 9.32 6.24
N HIS A 136 10.34 8.84 5.39
CA HIS A 136 9.98 8.29 4.08
C HIS A 136 9.07 7.06 4.21
N LEU A 137 9.40 6.11 5.10
CA LEU A 137 8.51 4.98 5.40
C LEU A 137 7.11 5.46 5.84
N CYS A 138 7.05 6.36 6.82
CA CYS A 138 5.79 6.87 7.36
C CYS A 138 4.96 7.60 6.28
N HIS A 139 5.63 8.38 5.42
CA HIS A 139 5.02 9.03 4.27
C HIS A 139 4.47 8.02 3.26
N ALA A 140 5.26 7.01 2.86
CA ALA A 140 4.84 5.98 1.93
C ALA A 140 3.61 5.21 2.45
N GLU A 141 3.61 4.84 3.73
CA GLU A 141 2.45 4.20 4.36
C GLU A 141 1.22 5.11 4.43
N THR A 142 1.42 6.42 4.64
CA THR A 142 0.34 7.41 4.60
C THR A 142 -0.33 7.41 3.23
N GLN A 143 0.46 7.43 2.15
CA GLN A 143 -0.03 7.36 0.79
C GLN A 143 -0.76 6.05 0.51
N HIS A 144 -0.21 4.91 0.97
CA HIS A 144 -0.84 3.60 0.87
C HIS A 144 -2.22 3.56 1.50
N VAL A 145 -2.34 3.99 2.76
CA VAL A 145 -3.61 3.93 3.48
C VAL A 145 -4.63 4.90 2.88
N ALA A 146 -4.22 6.13 2.57
CA ALA A 146 -5.11 7.13 1.96
C ALA A 146 -5.62 6.68 0.58
N ARG A 147 -4.76 6.12 -0.28
CA ARG A 147 -5.18 5.62 -1.61
C ARG A 147 -6.10 4.41 -1.50
N LYS A 148 -5.86 3.50 -0.54
CA LYS A 148 -6.78 2.36 -0.25
C LYS A 148 -8.16 2.85 0.16
N LEU A 149 -8.23 3.87 1.03
CA LEU A 149 -9.48 4.48 1.44
C LEU A 149 -10.20 5.15 0.26
N HIS A 150 -9.48 5.91 -0.56
CA HIS A 150 -10.05 6.53 -1.76
C HIS A 150 -10.61 5.49 -2.75
N ALA A 151 -9.85 4.41 -3.02
CA ALA A 151 -10.31 3.32 -3.88
C ALA A 151 -11.54 2.60 -3.31
N LEU A 152 -11.63 2.48 -1.99
CA LEU A 152 -12.84 1.97 -1.33
C LEU A 152 -14.05 2.86 -1.58
N VAL A 153 -13.86 4.19 -1.53
CA VAL A 153 -14.93 5.14 -1.84
C VAL A 153 -15.43 4.96 -3.26
N GLN A 154 -14.53 4.93 -4.24
CA GLN A 154 -14.87 4.71 -5.65
C GLN A 154 -15.55 3.36 -5.86
N TYR A 155 -14.99 2.30 -5.28
CA TYR A 155 -15.56 0.95 -5.37
C TYR A 155 -17.00 0.90 -4.86
N MET A 156 -17.27 1.44 -3.66
CA MET A 156 -18.60 1.36 -3.06
C MET A 156 -19.61 2.28 -3.75
N SER A 157 -19.21 3.48 -4.17
CA SER A 157 -20.12 4.48 -4.74
C SER A 157 -20.41 4.29 -6.23
N GLN A 158 -19.53 3.60 -6.97
CA GLN A 158 -19.66 3.46 -8.43
C GLN A 158 -19.69 1.99 -8.85
N TYR A 159 -18.58 1.28 -8.65
CA TYR A 159 -18.41 -0.04 -9.26
C TYR A 159 -19.28 -1.11 -8.62
N LYS A 160 -19.44 -1.13 -7.29
CA LYS A 160 -20.26 -2.13 -6.60
C LYS A 160 -21.74 -2.02 -7.01
N LEU A 161 -22.25 -0.79 -7.13
CA LEU A 161 -23.62 -0.54 -7.58
C LEU A 161 -23.84 -1.06 -9.00
N LEU A 162 -22.89 -0.81 -9.91
CA LEU A 162 -22.97 -1.28 -11.29
C LEU A 162 -22.82 -2.82 -11.39
N MET A 163 -21.98 -3.43 -10.56
CA MET A 163 -21.87 -4.90 -10.50
C MET A 163 -23.20 -5.53 -10.10
N ASP A 164 -23.88 -4.96 -9.11
CA ASP A 164 -25.15 -5.47 -8.56
C ASP A 164 -26.38 -5.13 -9.43
N ALA A 165 -26.27 -4.16 -10.33
CA ALA A 165 -27.37 -3.78 -11.23
C ALA A 165 -27.77 -4.94 -12.17
N PRO A 166 -29.02 -5.00 -12.65
CA PRO A 166 -29.42 -5.97 -13.67
C PRO A 166 -28.62 -5.82 -14.97
N GLU A 167 -28.42 -6.90 -15.73
CA GLU A 167 -27.60 -6.89 -16.97
C GLU A 167 -28.10 -5.91 -18.04
N ASN A 168 -29.41 -5.65 -18.09
CA ASN A 168 -30.01 -4.78 -19.10
C ASN A 168 -29.77 -3.27 -18.86
N ASP A 169 -29.27 -2.89 -17.68
CA ASP A 169 -29.14 -1.49 -17.27
C ASP A 169 -27.68 -1.01 -17.23
N ALA A 170 -26.71 -1.89 -17.51
CA ALA A 170 -25.30 -1.53 -17.45
C ALA A 170 -24.85 -0.82 -18.75
N PRO A 171 -24.40 0.44 -18.69
CA PRO A 171 -23.85 1.11 -19.87
C PRO A 171 -22.58 0.39 -20.34
N LEU A 172 -22.43 0.24 -21.67
CA LEU A 172 -21.18 -0.19 -22.29
C LEU A 172 -20.12 0.89 -22.06
N MET A 173 -19.35 0.75 -20.98
CA MET A 173 -18.26 1.66 -20.63
C MET A 173 -16.95 1.14 -21.22
N PRO A 174 -16.09 2.01 -21.81
CA PRO A 174 -14.74 1.60 -22.17
C PRO A 174 -13.97 1.18 -20.92
N VAL A 175 -12.99 0.28 -21.07
CA VAL A 175 -12.11 -0.14 -19.96
C VAL A 175 -11.42 1.10 -19.38
N ASP A 176 -11.44 1.21 -18.06
CA ASP A 176 -10.76 2.27 -17.34
C ASP A 176 -9.27 1.89 -17.14
N ASP A 177 -8.44 2.31 -18.10
CA ASP A 177 -7.00 2.03 -18.12
C ASP A 177 -6.23 2.75 -17.00
N ASP A 178 -6.87 3.64 -16.23
CA ASP A 178 -6.26 4.29 -15.07
C ASP A 178 -6.30 3.40 -13.82
N LEU A 179 -7.13 2.36 -13.81
CA LEU A 179 -7.24 1.43 -12.69
C LEU A 179 -6.18 0.32 -12.75
N ILE A 180 -5.74 -0.10 -11.58
CA ILE A 180 -4.82 -1.22 -11.42
C ILE A 180 -5.48 -2.55 -11.76
N GLY A 181 -6.76 -2.74 -11.46
CA GLY A 181 -7.45 -4.00 -11.76
C GLY A 181 -6.95 -5.20 -10.93
N ALA A 182 -7.18 -6.42 -11.41
CA ALA A 182 -6.69 -7.64 -10.75
C ALA A 182 -6.54 -8.87 -11.65
N PHE A 183 -5.74 -9.82 -11.19
CA PHE A 183 -5.71 -11.18 -11.74
C PHE A 183 -6.81 -12.04 -11.12
N SER A 184 -7.57 -12.77 -11.93
CA SER A 184 -8.54 -13.74 -11.43
C SER A 184 -8.52 -15.04 -12.25
N ASN A 185 -8.79 -16.16 -11.61
CA ASN A 185 -9.05 -17.44 -12.28
C ASN A 185 -10.55 -17.73 -12.38
N ASP A 186 -11.37 -16.96 -11.66
CA ASP A 186 -12.81 -17.16 -11.59
C ASP A 186 -13.52 -16.38 -12.69
N ALA A 187 -14.22 -17.10 -13.58
CA ALA A 187 -14.92 -16.52 -14.72
C ALA A 187 -16.03 -15.55 -14.27
N THR A 188 -16.71 -15.82 -13.15
CA THR A 188 -17.75 -14.93 -12.64
C THR A 188 -17.16 -13.58 -12.22
N THR A 189 -16.05 -13.58 -11.49
CA THR A 189 -15.30 -12.35 -11.16
C THR A 189 -14.86 -11.60 -12.42
N VAL A 190 -14.32 -12.31 -13.42
CA VAL A 190 -13.88 -11.71 -14.69
C VAL A 190 -15.05 -11.03 -15.40
N GLN A 191 -16.21 -11.70 -15.50
CA GLN A 191 -17.42 -11.14 -16.09
C GLN A 191 -17.93 -9.92 -15.30
N SER A 192 -17.95 -9.98 -13.97
CA SER A 192 -18.35 -8.84 -13.14
C SER A 192 -17.44 -7.63 -13.32
N PHE A 193 -16.14 -7.82 -13.45
CA PHE A 193 -15.18 -6.73 -13.68
C PHE A 193 -15.27 -6.17 -15.09
N PHE A 194 -15.43 -7.05 -16.08
CA PHE A 194 -15.66 -6.65 -17.46
C PHE A 194 -16.92 -5.79 -17.60
N LYS A 195 -18.01 -6.17 -16.92
CA LYS A 195 -19.28 -5.42 -16.90
C LYS A 195 -19.12 -3.97 -16.41
N VAL A 196 -18.20 -3.73 -15.47
CA VAL A 196 -17.99 -2.41 -14.87
C VAL A 196 -16.68 -1.76 -15.31
N SER A 197 -16.07 -2.30 -16.36
CA SER A 197 -14.87 -1.74 -16.99
C SER A 197 -13.63 -1.65 -16.09
N ILE A 198 -13.57 -2.49 -15.05
CA ILE A 198 -12.35 -2.66 -14.26
C ILE A 198 -11.41 -3.61 -15.01
N PRO A 199 -10.14 -3.24 -15.24
CA PRO A 199 -9.17 -4.12 -15.87
C PRO A 199 -9.05 -5.46 -15.12
N VAL A 200 -9.13 -6.56 -15.88
CA VAL A 200 -9.03 -7.91 -15.31
C VAL A 200 -8.19 -8.80 -16.21
N TRP A 201 -7.29 -9.55 -15.60
CA TRP A 201 -6.46 -10.53 -16.29
C TRP A 201 -6.91 -11.93 -15.90
N TRP A 202 -7.57 -12.60 -16.85
CA TRP A 202 -8.04 -13.95 -16.66
C TRP A 202 -6.87 -14.95 -16.77
N VAL A 203 -6.59 -15.64 -15.67
CA VAL A 203 -5.53 -16.65 -15.59
C VAL A 203 -6.16 -18.03 -15.73
N ILE A 204 -5.98 -18.62 -16.90
CA ILE A 204 -6.50 -19.95 -17.26
C ILE A 204 -5.39 -21.02 -17.24
N PRO A 205 -5.73 -22.28 -16.93
CA PRO A 205 -4.84 -23.40 -17.17
C PRO A 205 -4.50 -23.54 -18.66
N ILE A 206 -3.25 -23.92 -18.97
CA ILE A 206 -2.79 -24.09 -20.37
C ILE A 206 -3.66 -25.10 -21.15
N LYS A 207 -4.19 -26.12 -20.47
CA LYS A 207 -5.10 -27.11 -21.08
C LYS A 207 -6.40 -26.53 -21.62
N ASP A 208 -6.82 -25.36 -21.11
CA ASP A 208 -8.05 -24.67 -21.47
C ASP A 208 -7.78 -23.53 -22.47
N LEU A 209 -6.52 -23.37 -22.89
CA LEU A 209 -6.12 -22.44 -23.96
C LEU A 209 -6.70 -22.77 -25.34
N PRO A 210 -6.89 -24.06 -25.74
CA PRO A 210 -7.54 -24.40 -27.00
C PRO A 210 -8.96 -23.84 -27.03
N GLY A 211 -9.20 -22.83 -27.90
CA GLY A 211 -10.49 -22.13 -28.00
C GLY A 211 -10.45 -20.66 -27.58
N VAL A 212 -9.32 -20.18 -27.03
CA VAL A 212 -9.11 -18.76 -26.73
C VAL A 212 -8.54 -18.06 -27.96
N CYS A 213 -9.23 -17.01 -28.44
CA CYS A 213 -8.67 -16.12 -29.45
C CYS A 213 -7.61 -15.24 -28.80
N VAL A 214 -6.39 -15.27 -29.33
CA VAL A 214 -5.29 -14.42 -28.86
C VAL A 214 -5.07 -13.35 -29.91
N ASP A 215 -5.58 -12.16 -29.62
CA ASP A 215 -5.43 -11.01 -30.52
C ASP A 215 -4.00 -10.46 -30.48
N ASN A 216 -3.39 -10.45 -29.28
CA ASN A 216 -2.05 -9.92 -29.06
C ASN A 216 -1.30 -10.69 -27.97
N ILE A 217 0.03 -10.80 -28.14
CA ILE A 217 0.93 -11.38 -27.14
C ILE A 217 1.81 -10.25 -26.58
N CYS A 218 1.69 -10.01 -25.28
CA CYS A 218 2.48 -9.00 -24.58
C CYS A 218 3.61 -9.65 -23.77
N LYS A 219 4.79 -9.02 -23.77
CA LYS A 219 5.88 -9.43 -22.87
C LYS A 219 5.60 -8.93 -21.46
N PHE A 220 5.98 -9.73 -20.46
CA PHE A 220 5.99 -9.24 -19.09
C PHE A 220 7.03 -8.12 -18.95
N SER A 221 6.67 -7.10 -18.16
CA SER A 221 7.59 -6.05 -17.76
C SER A 221 8.40 -6.55 -16.57
N ASN A 222 9.69 -6.25 -16.57
CA ASN A 222 10.46 -6.28 -15.34
C ASN A 222 9.96 -5.18 -14.41
N SER A 223 10.12 -5.37 -13.09
CA SER A 223 9.87 -4.30 -12.13
C SER A 223 10.83 -3.13 -12.45
N PRO A 224 10.35 -1.89 -12.58
CA PRO A 224 11.23 -0.73 -12.73
C PRO A 224 11.91 -0.37 -11.40
N HIS A 225 11.55 -1.04 -10.29
CA HIS A 225 12.00 -0.70 -8.94
C HIS A 225 13.13 -1.60 -8.45
N PRO A 226 14.02 -1.06 -7.59
CA PRO A 226 15.12 -1.84 -7.02
C PRO A 226 14.59 -3.01 -6.20
N GLU A 227 15.11 -4.21 -6.46
CA GLU A 227 14.84 -5.40 -5.63
C GLU A 227 15.60 -5.35 -4.28
N GLU A 228 16.45 -4.35 -4.11
CA GLU A 228 17.24 -4.12 -2.90
C GLU A 228 16.34 -3.89 -1.67
N PRO A 229 16.66 -4.51 -0.51
CA PRO A 229 15.93 -4.30 0.72
C PRO A 229 16.07 -2.86 1.23
N SER A 230 15.08 -2.41 1.99
CA SER A 230 15.14 -1.11 2.67
C SER A 230 16.38 -0.99 3.55
N CYS A 231 16.98 0.20 3.57
CA CYS A 231 18.07 0.56 4.47
C CYS A 231 17.72 0.39 5.96
N LEU A 232 16.43 0.40 6.30
CA LEU A 232 15.93 0.14 7.65
C LEU A 232 16.03 -1.33 8.08
N ARG A 233 16.43 -2.26 7.20
CA ARG A 233 16.58 -3.71 7.47
C ARG A 233 15.35 -4.30 8.16
N LEU A 234 14.18 -3.98 7.62
CA LEU A 234 12.89 -4.43 8.14
C LEU A 234 12.72 -5.95 7.92
N PRO A 235 11.99 -6.66 8.81
CA PRO A 235 11.78 -8.09 8.67
C PRO A 235 10.88 -8.42 7.47
N THR A 236 10.93 -9.67 7.03
CA THR A 236 9.92 -10.23 6.13
C THR A 236 8.54 -10.11 6.75
N ILE A 237 7.59 -9.56 6.00
CA ILE A 237 6.23 -9.24 6.44
C ILE A 237 5.33 -10.45 6.30
N PHE A 238 5.47 -11.16 5.18
CA PHE A 238 4.67 -12.33 4.85
C PHE A 238 5.47 -13.29 3.99
N THR A 239 5.24 -14.58 4.17
CA THR A 239 5.75 -15.63 3.29
C THR A 239 4.60 -16.53 2.90
N GLY A 240 4.32 -16.65 1.61
CA GLY A 240 3.23 -17.48 1.15
C GLY A 240 2.74 -17.12 -0.24
N SER A 241 1.54 -17.58 -0.56
CA SER A 241 0.90 -17.30 -1.84
C SER A 241 0.43 -15.85 -1.91
N SER A 242 0.61 -15.19 -3.05
CA SER A 242 0.04 -13.87 -3.33
C SER A 242 -1.48 -13.78 -3.18
N ARG A 243 -2.17 -14.94 -3.29
CA ARG A 243 -3.62 -15.10 -3.19
C ARG A 243 -4.10 -15.22 -1.76
N ASP A 244 -3.20 -15.41 -0.80
CA ASP A 244 -3.57 -15.56 0.61
C ASP A 244 -4.04 -14.20 1.16
N PRO A 245 -5.32 -14.06 1.57
CA PRO A 245 -5.81 -12.81 2.16
C PRO A 245 -5.04 -12.40 3.43
N LYS A 246 -4.36 -13.35 4.10
CA LYS A 246 -3.51 -13.06 5.26
C LYS A 246 -2.34 -12.13 4.93
N LYS A 247 -1.92 -12.05 3.65
CA LYS A 247 -0.91 -11.10 3.19
C LYS A 247 -1.26 -9.67 3.59
N TYR A 248 -2.48 -9.23 3.28
CA TYR A 248 -2.92 -7.87 3.57
C TYR A 248 -3.10 -7.62 5.08
N ALA A 249 -3.52 -8.64 5.83
CA ALA A 249 -3.58 -8.56 7.30
C ALA A 249 -2.17 -8.39 7.90
N LYS A 250 -1.17 -9.11 7.38
CA LYS A 250 0.22 -9.01 7.80
C LYS A 250 0.87 -7.68 7.42
N ILE A 251 0.55 -7.14 6.24
CA ILE A 251 0.94 -5.77 5.86
C ILE A 251 0.35 -4.77 6.84
N HIS A 252 -0.96 -4.84 7.12
CA HIS A 252 -1.62 -3.95 8.09
C HIS A 252 -1.00 -4.05 9.50
N GLU A 253 -0.71 -5.28 9.96
CA GLU A 253 -0.04 -5.55 11.23
C GLU A 253 1.36 -4.94 11.25
N PHE A 254 2.14 -5.13 10.19
CA PHE A 254 3.47 -4.54 10.05
C PHE A 254 3.44 -3.02 10.14
N VAL A 255 2.51 -2.37 9.43
CA VAL A 255 2.34 -0.91 9.44
C VAL A 255 2.00 -0.42 10.86
N THR A 256 1.06 -1.09 11.53
CA THR A 256 0.70 -0.78 12.92
C THR A 256 1.90 -0.92 13.86
N HIS A 257 2.65 -2.03 13.77
CA HIS A 257 3.82 -2.28 14.62
C HIS A 257 4.99 -1.33 14.33
N SER A 258 5.20 -0.95 13.07
CA SER A 258 6.27 -0.02 12.71
C SER A 258 6.07 1.40 13.25
N MET A 259 4.83 1.76 13.60
CA MET A 259 4.47 2.99 14.30
C MET A 259 4.53 2.87 15.83
N HIS A 260 4.50 1.65 16.37
CA HIS A 260 4.70 1.45 17.79
C HIS A 260 6.18 1.64 18.13
N TRP A 261 6.48 2.76 18.78
CA TRP A 261 7.77 2.95 19.40
C TRP A 261 7.94 1.93 20.51
N VAL A 262 8.94 1.07 20.37
CA VAL A 262 9.39 0.26 21.50
C VAL A 262 9.84 1.25 22.56
N ASP A 263 9.24 1.16 23.74
CA ASP A 263 9.64 1.98 24.88
C ASP A 263 11.17 1.92 25.02
N PRO A 264 11.88 3.05 24.85
CA PRO A 264 13.34 3.07 24.88
C PRO A 264 13.88 2.62 26.24
N PHE A 265 13.07 2.68 27.30
CA PHE A 265 13.39 2.22 28.64
C PHE A 265 13.13 0.71 28.84
N VAL A 266 12.35 0.07 27.97
CA VAL A 266 12.19 -1.41 27.98
C VAL A 266 13.46 -2.09 27.46
N LEU A 267 14.19 -1.47 26.52
CA LEU A 267 15.48 -1.98 26.02
C LEU A 267 16.60 -1.96 27.06
N SER A 268 16.47 -1.14 28.10
CA SER A 268 17.41 -1.07 29.24
C SER A 268 17.07 -2.05 30.36
N SER A 269 15.95 -2.78 30.25
CA SER A 269 15.59 -3.80 31.24
C SER A 269 16.40 -5.09 31.04
N PRO A 270 17.00 -5.67 32.11
CA PRO A 270 17.78 -6.90 32.02
C PRO A 270 16.99 -8.13 31.52
N ILE A 271 15.67 -8.00 31.35
CA ILE A 271 14.76 -9.01 30.81
C ILE A 271 14.90 -9.16 29.27
N VAL A 272 15.31 -8.12 28.54
CA VAL A 272 15.39 -8.15 27.05
C VAL A 272 16.67 -8.84 26.54
N LYS A 273 17.74 -8.93 27.36
CA LYS A 273 18.97 -9.66 27.00
C LYS A 273 18.80 -11.19 26.84
N ARG A 274 17.60 -11.73 27.06
CA ARG A 274 17.29 -13.17 26.95
C ARG A 274 16.28 -13.54 25.85
N ARG A 275 15.95 -12.64 24.92
CA ARG A 275 15.17 -13.03 23.73
C ARG A 275 16.11 -13.54 22.62
N PRO A 276 15.92 -14.76 22.10
CA PRO A 276 16.78 -15.33 21.05
C PRO A 276 16.62 -14.67 19.68
N ASP A 277 15.62 -13.79 19.49
CA ASP A 277 15.24 -13.24 18.18
C ASP A 277 15.74 -11.80 17.91
N MET A 278 16.73 -11.32 18.65
CA MET A 278 17.35 -10.01 18.41
C MET A 278 18.77 -10.17 17.84
N PRO A 279 19.12 -9.51 16.72
CA PRO A 279 20.49 -9.52 16.23
C PRO A 279 21.39 -8.85 17.26
N LEU A 280 22.38 -9.60 17.76
CA LEU A 280 23.39 -9.11 18.69
C LEU A 280 24.20 -8.02 17.99
N ILE A 281 24.06 -6.77 18.46
CA ILE A 281 25.00 -5.71 18.12
C ILE A 281 26.28 -6.01 18.90
N GLU A 282 27.28 -6.56 18.22
CA GLU A 282 28.64 -6.66 18.77
C GLU A 282 29.21 -5.24 18.90
N VAL A 283 29.21 -4.74 20.14
CA VAL A 283 29.98 -3.56 20.51
C VAL A 283 31.45 -3.99 20.56
N ASN A 284 32.18 -3.74 19.47
CA ASN A 284 33.63 -3.83 19.46
C ASN A 284 34.20 -2.82 20.47
N THR A 285 34.53 -3.31 21.64
CA THR A 285 35.37 -2.59 22.61
C THR A 285 36.81 -2.90 22.29
N SER A 286 37.41 -2.13 21.38
CA SER A 286 38.87 -2.08 21.25
C SER A 286 39.43 -1.37 22.47
N LYS A 287 39.97 -2.16 23.41
CA LYS A 287 40.90 -1.71 24.46
C LYS A 287 42.33 -1.92 23.99
N SER A 288 43.07 -0.83 23.84
CA SER A 288 44.38 -0.56 24.49
C SER A 288 44.94 0.76 23.97
#